data_AF-A0A947RLQ1-F1
#
_entry.id   AF-A0A947RLQ1-F1
#
_cell.length_a   1.000
_cell.length_b   1.000
_cell.length_c   1.000
_cell.angle_alpha   90.00
_cell.angle_beta   90.00
_cell.angle_gamma   90.00
#
_symmetry.space_group_name_H-M   'P 1'
#
loop_
_entity.id
_entity.type
_entity.pdbx_description
1 polymer ?
#
loop_
_entity_poly.entity_id
_entity_poly.type
_entity_poly.pdbx_seq_one_letter_code
_entity_poly.pdbx_strand_id
1 'polypeptide(L)' 'VICPGVTIGDRCVIGAGSVVTKDIPDDTLAVGNPAKPIRKLDREEPRR' A
#
# COMPACT_ATOMS: atom_id res chain seq x y z
N VAL A 1 9.12 -1.65 -6.02
CA VAL A 1 10.04 -2.69 -5.50
C VAL A 1 9.48 -3.19 -4.18
N ILE A 2 9.55 -4.50 -3.92
CA ILE A 2 9.10 -5.12 -2.66
C ILE A 2 10.30 -5.87 -2.08
N CYS A 3 10.66 -5.59 -0.83
CA CYS A 3 11.74 -6.29 -0.15
C CYS A 3 11.33 -7.75 0.18
N PRO A 4 12.27 -8.68 0.32
CA PRO A 4 11.94 -10.04 0.78
C PRO A 4 11.35 -10.04 2.19
N GLY A 5 10.39 -10.92 2.44
CA GLY A 5 9.82 -11.14 3.78
C GLY A 5 8.72 -10.18 4.20
N VAL A 6 8.31 -9.23 3.34
CA VAL A 6 7.14 -8.38 3.61
C VAL A 6 5.87 -8.92 3.00
N THR A 7 4.78 -8.77 3.75
CA THR A 7 3.41 -9.13 3.35
C THR A 7 2.66 -7.87 2.92
N ILE A 8 1.97 -7.96 1.78
CA ILE A 8 1.03 -6.94 1.32
C ILE A 8 -0.36 -7.52 1.46
N GLY A 9 -1.18 -6.87 2.29
CA GLY A 9 -2.55 -7.25 2.54
C GLY A 9 -3.46 -7.15 1.31
N ASP A 10 -4.66 -7.68 1.44
CA ASP A 10 -5.64 -7.71 0.37
C ASP A 10 -6.08 -6.31 -0.04
N ARG A 11 -6.33 -6.12 -1.35
CA ARG A 11 -6.86 -4.88 -1.94
C ARG A 11 -6.00 -3.64 -1.70
N CYS A 12 -4.73 -3.81 -1.32
CA CYS A 12 -3.79 -2.70 -1.23
C CYS A 12 -3.56 -2.03 -2.58
N VAL A 13 -3.35 -0.72 -2.55
CA VAL A 13 -2.88 0.05 -3.70
C VAL A 13 -1.48 0.56 -3.39
N ILE A 14 -0.50 0.19 -4.23
CA ILE A 14 0.88 0.63 -4.10
C ILE A 14 1.19 1.62 -5.23
N GLY A 15 1.60 2.83 -4.87
CA GLY A 15 1.94 3.86 -5.85
C GLY A 15 3.16 3.48 -6.70
N ALA A 16 3.17 3.95 -7.95
CA ALA A 16 4.32 3.78 -8.85
C ALA A 16 5.62 4.31 -8.21
N GLY A 17 6.73 3.60 -8.43
CA GLY A 17 8.04 3.97 -7.86
C GLY A 17 8.22 3.68 -6.37
N SER A 18 7.23 3.07 -5.70
CA SER A 18 7.34 2.80 -4.26
C SER A 18 8.31 1.64 -3.95
N VAL A 19 8.97 1.71 -2.79
CA VAL A 19 9.83 0.65 -2.25
C VAL A 19 9.26 0.17 -0.93
N VAL A 20 8.64 -1.00 -0.94
CA VAL A 20 7.97 -1.59 0.23
C VAL A 20 9.00 -2.30 1.08
N THR A 21 9.31 -1.73 2.24
CA THR A 21 10.29 -2.24 3.21
C THR A 21 9.67 -2.79 4.50
N LYS A 22 8.34 -2.65 4.66
CA LYS A 22 7.56 -3.14 5.80
C LYS A 22 6.21 -3.67 5.34
N ASP A 23 5.58 -4.50 6.17
CA ASP A 23 4.25 -5.05 5.90
C ASP A 23 3.21 -3.93 5.70
N ILE A 24 2.29 -4.16 4.76
CA ILE A 24 1.20 -3.25 4.44
C ILE A 24 -0.12 -3.93 4.80
N PRO A 25 -0.93 -3.36 5.72
CA PRO A 25 -2.24 -3.92 6.09
C PRO A 25 -3.24 -3.90 4.94
N ASP A 26 -4.26 -4.74 5.01
CA ASP A 26 -5.39 -4.75 4.06
C ASP A 26 -5.98 -3.37 3.82
N ASP A 27 -6.56 -3.17 2.64
CA ASP A 27 -7.26 -1.94 2.26
C ASP A 27 -6.41 -0.68 2.49
N THR A 28 -5.11 -0.73 2.21
CA THR A 28 -4.20 0.40 2.43
C THR A 28 -3.65 0.96 1.12
N LEU A 29 -3.66 2.30 1.00
CA LEU A 29 -2.90 3.02 -0.02
C LEU A 29 -1.53 3.39 0.54
N ALA A 30 -0.45 2.89 -0.07
CA ALA A 30 0.92 3.18 0.33
C ALA A 30 1.75 3.72 -0.83
N VAL A 31 2.58 4.74 -0.56
CA VAL A 31 3.41 5.41 -1.58
C VAL A 31 4.80 5.76 -1.07
N GLY A 32 5.76 5.88 -1.98
CA GLY A 32 7.09 6.44 -1.73
C GLY A 32 8.20 5.41 -1.52
N ASN A 33 9.40 5.92 -1.30
CA ASN A 33 10.60 5.12 -1.01
C ASN A 33 11.28 5.69 0.26
N PRO A 34 11.12 5.06 1.45
CA PRO A 34 10.33 3.85 1.71
C PRO A 34 8.82 4.09 1.64
N ALA A 35 8.06 3.05 1.26
CA ALA A 35 6.61 3.12 1.12
C ALA A 35 5.95 3.37 2.48
N LYS A 36 5.13 4.43 2.56
CA LYS A 36 4.38 4.80 3.76
C LYS A 36 2.87 4.71 3.49
N PRO A 37 2.08 4.14 4.42
CA PRO A 37 0.62 4.23 4.36
C PRO A 37 0.19 5.69 4.39
N ILE A 38 -0.66 6.10 3.45
CA ILE A 38 -1.21 7.46 3.40
C ILE A 38 -2.70 7.53 3.73
N ARG A 39 -3.45 6.46 3.49
CA ARG A 39 -4.85 6.30 3.91
C ARG A 39 -5.30 4.85 3.82
N LYS A 40 -6.42 4.55 4.49
CA LYS A 40 -7.21 3.34 4.21
C LYS A 40 -8.11 3.55 3.00
N LEU A 41 -8.41 2.47 2.30
CA LEU A 41 -9.31 2.37 1.17
C LEU A 41 -10.66 1.91 1.71
N ASP A 42 -11.57 2.84 1.94
CA ASP A 42 -12.93 2.47 2.33
C ASP A 42 -13.71 2.00 1.09
N ARG A 43 -14.48 0.93 1.26
CA ARG A 43 -15.22 0.26 0.17
C ARG A 43 -16.29 1.16 -0.47
N GLU A 44 -16.69 2.22 0.22
CA GLU A 44 -17.72 3.17 -0.19
C GLU A 44 -17.16 4.45 -0.83
N GLU A 45 -15.83 4.62 -0.90
CA GLU A 45 -15.28 5.77 -1.60
C GLU A 45 -15.60 5.68 -3.10
N PRO A 46 -16.31 6.66 -3.66
CA PRO A 46 -16.64 6.65 -5.08
C PRO A 46 -15.34 6.68 -5.89
N ARG A 47 -15.20 5.73 -6.81
CA ARG A 47 -14.16 5.74 -7.84
C ARG A 47 -14.36 6.99 -8.70
N ARG A 48 -13.62 8.06 -8.39
CA ARG A 48 -13.57 9.28 -9.20
C ARG A 48 -12.87 9.04 -10.52
#